data_AF-A0A662VNQ5-F1
#
_entry.id   AF-A0A662VNQ5-F1
#
_cell.length_a   1.000
_cell.length_b   1.000
_cell.length_c   1.000
_cell.angle_alpha   90.00
_cell.angle_beta   90.00
_cell.angle_gamma   90.00
#
_symmetry.space_group_name_H-M   'P 1'
#
loop_
_entity.id
_entity.type
_entity.pdbx_description
1 polymer ?
#
loop_
_entity_poly.entity_id
_entity_poly.type
_entity_poly.pdbx_seq_one_letter_code
_entity_poly.pdbx_strand_id
1 'polypeptide(L)' 'MNPFKIMIGIALIFMGISMLLISQSGVEYGGIVVIGPIPIVFGTSPDMVMFSIIIAAIFLIIVYAFMR' A
#
# COMPACT_ATOMS: atom_id res chain seq x y z
N MET A 1 12.43 -13.01 -25.99
CA MET A 1 11.74 -11.91 -25.25
C MET A 1 12.42 -11.74 -23.91
N ASN A 2 12.77 -10.51 -23.50
CA ASN A 2 13.41 -10.29 -22.19
C ASN A 2 12.31 -10.13 -21.13
N PRO A 3 12.17 -11.07 -20.17
CA PRO A 3 11.11 -11.03 -19.16
C PRO A 3 11.15 -9.76 -18.30
N PHE A 4 12.34 -9.17 -18.11
CA PHE A 4 12.52 -7.93 -17.36
C PHE A 4 11.78 -6.74 -17.99
N LYS A 5 11.77 -6.65 -19.33
CA LYS A 5 11.07 -5.57 -20.04
C LYS A 5 9.55 -5.69 -19.90
N ILE A 6 9.02 -6.91 -19.84
CA ILE A 6 7.59 -7.17 -19.65
C ILE A 6 7.19 -6.77 -18.23
N MET A 7 7.98 -7.14 -17.22
CA MET A 7 7.71 -6.78 -15.82
C MET A 7 7.72 -5.27 -15.60
N ILE A 8 8.68 -4.55 -16.19
CA ILE A 8 8.71 -3.08 -16.12
C ILE A 8 7.49 -2.46 -16.80
N GLY A 9 7.11 -2.95 -17.99
CA GLY A 9 5.92 -2.45 -18.69
C GLY A 9 4.64 -2.62 -17.86
N ILE A 10 4.48 -3.78 -17.23
CA ILE A 10 3.36 -4.05 -16.33
C ILE A 10 3.39 -3.10 -15.11
N ALA A 11 4.54 -2.95 -14.46
CA ALA A 11 4.69 -2.05 -13.31
C ALA A 11 4.35 -0.59 -13.65
N LEU A 12 4.74 -0.12 -14.83
CA LEU A 12 4.43 1.22 -15.32
C LEU A 12 2.93 1.41 -15.56
N ILE A 13 2.24 0.40 -16.11
CA ILE A 13 0.78 0.44 -16.31
C ILE A 13 0.07 0.55 -14.95
N PHE A 14 0.44 -0.27 -13.96
CA PHE A 14 -0.15 -0.21 -12.62
C PHE A 14 0.10 1.15 -11.94
N MET A 15 1.32 1.68 -12.06
CA MET A 15 1.66 2.99 -11.50
C MET A 15 0.83 4.11 -12.15
N GLY A 16 0.73 4.11 -13.48
CA GLY A 16 -0.06 5.11 -14.22
C GLY A 16 -1.55 5.07 -13.87
N ILE A 17 -2.15 3.88 -13.77
CA ILE A 17 -3.55 3.72 -13.36
C ILE A 17 -3.74 4.20 -11.92
N SER A 18 -2.82 3.86 -11.01
CA SER A 18 -2.92 4.30 -9.61
C SER A 18 -2.87 5.82 -9.48
N MET A 19 -1.99 6.50 -10.23
CA MET A 19 -1.92 7.97 -10.24
C MET A 19 -3.19 8.59 -10.82
N LEU A 20 -3.73 8.02 -11.90
CA LEU A 20 -4.98 8.50 -12.50
C LEU A 20 -6.15 8.40 -11.52
N LEU A 21 -6.26 7.28 -10.79
CA LEU A 21 -7.30 7.10 -9.78
C LEU A 21 -7.15 8.11 -8.63
N ILE A 22 -5.93 8.34 -8.13
CA ILE A 22 -5.68 9.32 -7.06
C ILE A 22 -5.95 10.76 -7.53
N SER A 23 -5.78 11.05 -8.83
CA SER A 23 -6.01 12.39 -9.38
C SER A 23 -7.49 12.81 -9.43
N GLN A 24 -8.42 11.87 -9.27
CA GLN A 24 -9.85 12.21 -9.22
C GLN A 24 -10.21 12.88 -7.89
N SER A 25 -11.01 13.94 -7.96
CA SER A 25 -11.46 14.65 -6.76
C SER A 25 -12.38 13.77 -5.91
N GLY A 26 -12.18 13.82 -4.58
CA GLY A 26 -12.97 13.04 -3.63
C GLY A 26 -12.49 11.61 -3.41
N VAL A 27 -11.34 11.21 -3.96
CA VAL A 27 -10.72 9.92 -3.63
C VAL A 27 -10.00 10.04 -2.30
N GLU A 28 -10.50 9.29 -1.32
CA GLU A 28 -9.80 9.10 -0.06
C GLU A 28 -8.69 8.07 -0.26
N TYR A 29 -7.52 8.32 0.33
CA TYR A 29 -6.40 7.38 0.29
C TYR A 29 -5.78 7.25 1.66
N GLY A 30 -5.22 6.08 1.93
CA GLY A 30 -4.52 5.76 3.15
C GLY A 30 -3.47 4.70 2.90
N GLY A 31 -2.49 4.64 3.78
CA GLY A 31 -1.40 3.68 3.69
C GLY A 31 -0.63 3.57 4.99
N ILE A 32 0.32 2.63 4.99
CA ILE A 32 1.14 2.31 6.15
C ILE A 32 2.59 2.20 5.68
N VAL A 33 3.48 2.93 6.32
CA VAL A 33 4.93 2.72 6.20
C VAL A 33 5.39 1.98 7.43
N VAL A 34 5.89 0.76 7.24
CA VAL A 34 6.44 -0.05 8.33
C VAL A 34 7.95 0.19 8.38
N ILE A 35 8.44 0.88 9.43
CA ILE A 35 9.87 1.10 9.67
C ILE A 35 10.29 0.21 10.84
N GLY A 36 10.88 -0.95 10.54
CA GLY A 36 11.11 -1.98 11.55
C GLY A 36 9.77 -2.49 12.13
N PRO A 37 9.65 -2.72 13.45
CA PRO A 37 8.39 -3.16 14.04
C PRO A 37 7.38 -2.02 14.26
N ILE A 38 7.70 -0.78 13.86
CA ILE A 38 6.85 0.39 14.11
C ILE A 38 6.07 0.75 12.83
N PRO A 39 4.74 0.53 12.81
CA PRO A 39 3.89 0.96 11.70
C PRO A 39 3.54 2.45 11.82
N ILE A 40 3.78 3.22 10.75
CA ILE A 40 3.38 4.61 10.60
C ILE A 40 2.18 4.65 9.66
N VAL A 41 1.01 5.02 10.18
CA VAL A 41 -0.23 5.11 9.41
C VAL A 41 -0.46 6.53 8.90
N PHE A 42 -0.85 6.66 7.64
CA PHE A 42 -1.24 7.92 7.03
C PHE A 42 -2.53 7.75 6.23
N GLY A 43 -3.36 8.79 6.18
CA GLY A 43 -4.58 8.77 5.39
C GLY A 43 -5.27 10.13 5.34
N THR A 44 -6.10 10.33 4.33
CA THR A 44 -6.83 11.59 4.10
C THR A 44 -8.16 11.68 4.84
N SER A 45 -8.70 10.56 5.29
CA SER A 45 -9.95 10.48 6.05
C SER A 45 -9.80 9.58 7.28
N PRO A 46 -10.62 9.78 8.33
CA PRO A 46 -10.61 8.91 9.51
C PRO A 46 -10.88 7.44 9.16
N ASP A 47 -11.77 7.18 8.19
CA ASP A 47 -12.11 5.83 7.74
C ASP A 47 -10.91 5.14 7.07
N MET A 48 -10.16 5.86 6.24
CA MET A 48 -8.94 5.34 5.61
C MET A 48 -7.81 5.10 6.61
N VAL A 49 -7.70 5.94 7.63
CA VAL A 49 -6.74 5.72 8.73
C VAL A 49 -7.12 4.46 9.51
N MET A 50 -8.40 4.26 9.83
CA MET A 50 -8.87 3.07 10.54
C MET A 50 -8.62 1.80 9.72
N PHE A 51 -8.92 1.83 8.42
CA PHE A 51 -8.64 0.73 7.50
C PHE A 51 -7.14 0.39 7.45
N SER A 52 -6.30 1.43 7.41
CA SER A 52 -4.85 1.29 7.40
C SER A 52 -4.32 0.71 8.72
N ILE A 53 -4.87 1.10 9.87
CA ILE A 53 -4.52 0.49 11.17
C ILE A 53 -4.84 -1.01 11.19
N ILE A 54 -6.00 -1.41 10.67
CA ILE A 54 -6.41 -2.83 10.61
C ILE A 54 -5.42 -3.62 9.74
N ILE A 55 -5.07 -3.11 8.57
CA ILE A 55 -4.08 -3.75 7.69
C ILE A 55 -2.73 -3.84 8.40
N ALA A 56 -2.28 -2.78 9.09
CA ALA A 56 -1.02 -2.79 9.82
C ALA A 56 -0.99 -3.87 10.91
N ALA A 57 -2.09 -4.04 11.64
CA ALA A 57 -2.22 -5.08 12.66
C ALA A 57 -2.15 -6.48 12.05
N ILE A 58 -2.87 -6.72 10.94
CA ILE A 58 -2.80 -7.99 10.20
C ILE A 58 -1.37 -8.28 9.73
N PHE A 59 -0.70 -7.27 9.17
CA PHE A 59 0.66 -7.40 8.67
C PHE A 59 1.64 -7.75 9.79
N LEU A 60 1.51 -7.11 10.96
CA LEU A 60 2.35 -7.38 12.12
C LEU A 60 2.11 -8.79 12.66
N ILE A 61 0.86 -9.26 12.69
CA ILE A 61 0.53 -10.64 13.06
C ILE A 61 1.16 -11.64 12.10
N ILE A 62 1.09 -11.40 10.79
CA ILE A 62 1.71 -12.26 9.78
C ILE A 62 3.23 -12.29 9.97
N VAL A 63 3.88 -11.13 10.10
CA VAL A 63 5.32 -11.06 10.32
C VAL A 63 5.72 -11.81 11.58
N TYR A 64 4.99 -11.61 12.68
CA TYR A 64 5.24 -12.33 13.93
C TYR A 64 5.05 -13.86 13.79
N ALA A 65 4.01 -14.29 13.07
CA ALA A 65 3.75 -15.70 12.81
C ALA A 65 4.83 -16.35 11.95
N PHE A 66 5.42 -15.62 11.00
CA PHE A 66 6.53 -16.10 10.16
C PHE A 66 7.90 -16.05 10.87
N MET A 67 8.07 -15.18 11.87
CA MET A 67 9.29 -15.10 12.67
C MET A 67 9.40 -16.19 13.73
N ARG A 68 8.28 -16.83 14.09
CA ARG A 68 8.23 -18.00 14.97
C ARG A 68 8.44 -19.28 14.18
#